data_AF-A0A376ZYC6-F1
#
_entry.id   AF-A0A376ZYC6-F1
#
_cell.length_a   1.000
_cell.length_b   1.000
_cell.length_c   1.000
_cell.angle_alpha   90.00
_cell.angle_beta   90.00
_cell.angle_gamma   90.00
#
_symmetry.space_group_name_H-M   'P 1'
#
loop_
_entity.id
_entity.type
_entity.pdbx_description
1 polymer ?
#
loop_
_entity_poly.entity_id
_entity_poly.type
_entity_poly.pdbx_seq_one_letter_code
_entity_poly.pdbx_strand_id
1 'polypeptide(L)' 'MSGGTVPLRLISLILLFSLIPPARASYVAPKQIWTNKWDNCFAAAGARYQIEPLLLKAISAGESSLRPGAININKDKKNR' A
#
# COMPACT_ATOMS: atom_id res chain seq x y z
N MET A 1 42.14 34.85 -9.76
CA MET A 1 41.16 33.77 -10.01
C MET A 1 40.80 33.78 -11.48
N SER A 2 41.14 32.75 -12.24
CA SER A 2 40.89 32.68 -13.69
C SER A 2 39.44 32.28 -13.94
N GLY A 3 38.62 33.21 -14.42
CA GLY A 3 37.21 32.99 -14.74
C GLY A 3 37.08 32.30 -16.09
N GLY A 4 36.99 30.97 -16.07
CA GLY A 4 36.69 30.18 -17.27
C GLY A 4 35.27 30.45 -17.75
N THR A 5 35.11 30.99 -18.95
CA THR A 5 33.82 31.15 -19.62
C THR A 5 33.34 29.80 -20.12
N VAL A 6 32.20 29.35 -19.62
CA VAL A 6 31.62 28.07 -20.03
C VAL A 6 31.09 28.20 -21.47
N PRO A 7 31.51 27.35 -22.43
CA PRO A 7 31.10 27.51 -23.81
C PRO A 7 29.59 27.29 -23.97
N LEU A 8 28.93 28.13 -24.76
CA LEU A 8 27.47 28.16 -24.95
C LEU A 8 26.88 26.80 -25.38
N ARG A 9 27.68 25.98 -26.07
CA ARG A 9 27.32 24.61 -26.47
C ARG A 9 27.14 23.68 -25.27
N LEU A 10 27.91 23.86 -24.20
CA LEU A 10 27.81 23.06 -22.98
C LEU A 10 26.53 23.42 -22.21
N ILE A 11 26.16 24.70 -22.17
CA ILE A 11 24.90 25.16 -21.57
C ILE A 11 23.70 24.59 -22.32
N SER A 12 23.76 24.61 -23.67
CA SER A 12 22.74 24.02 -24.53
C SER A 12 22.56 22.52 -24.29
N LEU A 13 23.65 21.78 -24.07
CA LEU A 13 23.62 20.34 -23.78
C LEU A 13 23.02 20.04 -22.40
N ILE A 14 23.37 20.83 -21.37
CA ILE A 14 22.85 20.67 -20.01
C ILE A 14 21.34 20.91 -19.96
N LEU A 15 20.84 21.93 -20.66
CA LEU A 15 19.41 22.21 -20.76
C LEU A 15 18.65 21.10 -21.50
N LEU A 16 19.27 20.48 -22.51
CA LEU A 16 18.67 19.35 -23.23
C LEU A 16 18.48 18.12 -22.32
N PHE A 17 19.43 17.86 -21.42
CA PHE A 17 19.33 16.75 -20.46
C PHE A 17 18.33 17.01 -19.33
N SER A 18 18.10 18.26 -18.92
CA SER A 18 17.14 18.59 -17.86
C SER A 18 15.68 18.59 -18.33
N LEU A 19 15.43 18.69 -19.64
CA LEU A 19 14.09 18.53 -20.22
C LEU A 19 13.69 17.07 -20.45
N ILE A 20 14.60 16.10 -20.26
CA ILE A 20 14.25 14.68 -20.26
C ILE A 20 13.69 14.39 -18.87
N PRO A 21 12.37 14.17 -18.71
CA PRO A 21 11.86 13.75 -17.42
C PRO A 21 12.54 12.42 -17.08
N PRO A 22 12.99 12.21 -15.83
CA PRO A 22 13.50 10.91 -15.44
C PRO A 22 12.41 9.91 -15.81
N ALA A 23 12.77 8.88 -16.60
CA ALA A 23 11.85 7.82 -16.92
C ALA A 23 11.34 7.29 -15.57
N ARG A 24 10.11 7.69 -15.21
CA ARG A 24 9.44 7.11 -14.05
C ARG A 24 9.22 5.69 -14.49
N ALA A 25 10.10 4.79 -14.06
CA ALA A 25 9.75 3.39 -13.92
C ALA A 25 8.44 3.45 -13.15
N SER A 26 7.33 3.21 -13.85
CA SER A 26 6.05 3.13 -13.20
C SER A 26 6.20 1.93 -12.29
N TYR A 27 6.47 2.20 -11.02
CA TYR A 27 6.21 1.24 -9.96
C TYR A 27 4.71 0.98 -10.05
N VAL A 28 4.37 0.01 -10.88
CA VAL A 28 3.10 -0.68 -10.76
C VAL A 28 3.28 -1.42 -9.45
N ALA A 29 2.86 -0.78 -8.35
CA ALA A 29 2.53 -1.50 -7.14
C ALA A 29 1.74 -2.71 -7.62
N PRO A 30 2.17 -3.95 -7.37
CA PRO A 30 1.39 -5.10 -7.78
C PRO A 30 0.01 -4.86 -7.20
N LYS A 31 -0.98 -4.59 -8.08
CA LYS A 31 -2.38 -4.43 -7.69
C LYS A 31 -2.71 -5.80 -7.12
N GLN A 32 -2.63 -5.84 -5.82
CA GLN A 32 -2.44 -7.04 -5.07
C GLN A 32 -3.52 -8.04 -5.48
N ILE A 33 -3.11 -9.24 -5.92
CA ILE A 33 -3.94 -10.43 -6.19
C ILE A 33 -4.56 -10.95 -4.86
N TRP A 34 -5.02 -10.02 -4.01
CA TRP A 34 -5.41 -10.21 -2.62
C TRP A 34 -6.79 -9.61 -2.34
N THR A 35 -7.60 -9.43 -3.39
CA THR A 35 -9.02 -9.11 -3.23
C THR A 35 -9.68 -10.29 -2.56
N ASN A 36 -9.99 -10.15 -1.28
CA ASN A 36 -10.73 -11.15 -0.54
C ASN A 36 -12.23 -10.90 -0.77
N LYS A 37 -13.03 -11.96 -0.84
CA LYS A 37 -14.50 -11.87 -0.97
C LYS A 37 -15.14 -10.92 0.06
N TRP A 38 -14.50 -10.71 1.21
CA TRP A 38 -14.99 -9.90 2.32
C TRP A 38 -14.49 -8.45 2.35
N ASP A 39 -13.67 -8.00 1.38
CA ASP A 39 -13.08 -6.64 1.43
C ASP A 39 -14.14 -5.52 1.51
N ASN A 40 -15.23 -5.66 0.75
CA ASN A 40 -16.35 -4.71 0.83
C ASN A 40 -17.05 -4.76 2.19
N CYS A 41 -17.10 -5.94 2.83
CA CYS A 41 -17.65 -6.08 4.17
C CYS A 41 -16.77 -5.38 5.21
N PHE A 42 -15.44 -5.51 5.10
CA PHE A 42 -14.51 -4.81 5.99
C PHE A 42 -14.56 -3.30 5.80
N ALA A 43 -14.67 -2.81 4.56
CA ALA A 43 -14.86 -1.38 4.29
C ALA A 43 -16.16 -0.84 4.90
N ALA A 44 -17.28 -1.56 4.72
CA ALA A 44 -18.57 -1.18 5.29
C ALA A 44 -18.56 -1.21 6.84
N ALA A 45 -17.94 -2.24 7.43
CA ALA A 45 -17.79 -2.34 8.89
C ALA A 45 -16.91 -1.23 9.43
N GLY A 46 -15.79 -0.93 8.77
CA GLY A 46 -14.88 0.14 9.17
C GLY A 46 -15.55 1.51 9.13
N ALA A 47 -16.33 1.81 8.09
CA ALA A 47 -17.12 3.04 8.02
C ALA A 47 -18.18 3.12 9.13
N ARG A 48 -18.89 2.02 9.39
CA ARG A 48 -19.97 1.96 10.39
C ARG A 48 -19.46 2.13 11.82
N TYR A 49 -18.35 1.48 12.15
CA TYR A 49 -17.82 1.42 13.52
C TYR A 49 -16.64 2.36 13.74
N GLN A 50 -16.24 3.13 12.72
CA GLN A 50 -15.07 4.02 12.73
C GLN A 50 -13.78 3.28 13.11
N ILE A 51 -13.62 2.06 12.59
CA ILE A 51 -12.42 1.22 12.77
C ILE A 51 -11.73 1.10 11.41
N GLU A 52 -10.40 1.11 11.41
CA GLU A 52 -9.63 0.98 10.18
C GLU A 52 -9.90 -0.39 9.51
N PRO A 53 -10.31 -0.44 8.22
CA PRO A 53 -10.68 -1.70 7.55
C PRO A 53 -9.57 -2.75 7.48
N LEU A 54 -8.31 -2.34 7.28
CA LEU A 54 -7.18 -3.28 7.22
C LEU A 54 -6.92 -3.92 8.59
N LEU A 55 -7.11 -3.19 9.68
CA LEU A 55 -7.07 -3.72 11.04
C LEU A 55 -8.13 -4.81 11.23
N LEU A 56 -9.38 -4.55 10.85
CA LEU A 56 -10.45 -5.55 10.93
C LEU A 56 -10.12 -6.81 10.09
N LYS A 57 -9.59 -6.62 8.88
CA LYS A 57 -9.17 -7.72 8.00
C LYS A 57 -7.99 -8.50 8.59
N ALA A 58 -7.00 -7.82 9.15
CA ALA A 58 -5.82 -8.45 9.76
C ALA A 58 -6.19 -9.28 10.99
N ILE A 59 -7.01 -8.74 11.89
CA ILE A 59 -7.55 -9.48 13.05
C ILE A 59 -8.34 -10.70 12.56
N SER A 60 -9.26 -10.51 11.61
CA SER A 60 -10.08 -11.61 11.10
C SER A 60 -9.24 -12.70 10.42
N ALA A 61 -8.14 -12.34 9.76
CA ALA A 61 -7.20 -13.30 9.18
C ALA A 61 -6.48 -14.12 10.26
N GLY A 62 -6.05 -13.49 11.35
CA GLY A 62 -5.41 -14.16 12.49
C GLY A 62 -6.37 -15.06 13.29
N GLU A 63 -7.55 -14.55 13.62
CA GLU A 63 -8.49 -15.22 14.53
C GLU A 63 -9.31 -16.33 13.86
N SER A 64 -9.66 -16.15 12.58
CA SER A 64 -10.62 -17.03 11.88
C SER A 64 -10.17 -17.50 10.51
N SER A 65 -9.00 -17.05 10.03
CA SER A 65 -8.59 -17.24 8.63
C SER A 65 -9.62 -16.71 7.62
N LEU A 66 -10.27 -15.59 7.94
CA LEU A 66 -11.33 -14.95 7.13
C LEU A 66 -12.55 -15.86 6.88
N ARG A 67 -12.86 -16.77 7.82
CA ARG A 67 -14.05 -17.65 7.80
C ARG A 67 -15.10 -17.13 8.79
N PRO A 68 -16.21 -16.52 8.33
CA PRO A 68 -17.20 -15.92 9.22
C PRO A 68 -17.88 -16.90 10.19
N GLY A 69 -17.90 -18.18 9.87
CA GLY A 69 -18.48 -19.24 10.72
C GLY A 69 -17.45 -19.98 11.57
N ALA A 70 -16.22 -19.49 11.68
CA ALA A 70 -15.22 -20.14 12.53
C ALA A 70 -15.62 -20.00 14.02
N ILE A 71 -15.62 -21.13 14.72
CA ILE A 71 -15.82 -21.23 16.16
C ILE A 71 -14.69 -22.07 16.74
N ASN A 72 -14.28 -21.78 17.97
CA ASN A 72 -13.24 -22.56 18.65
C ASN A 72 -13.59 -22.76 20.13
N ILE A 73 -13.11 -23.86 20.72
CA ILE A 73 -13.40 -24.23 22.10
C ILE A 73 -12.15 -23.95 22.93
N ASN A 74 -12.29 -23.11 23.96
CA ASN A 74 -11.19 -22.75 24.84
C ASN A 74 -10.85 -23.90 25.82
N LYS A 75 -9.56 -24.06 26.13
CA LYS A 75 -9.04 -25.21 26.92
C LYS A 75 -9.49 -25.20 28.38
N ASP A 76 -9.58 -24.03 29.00
CA ASP A 76 -9.91 -23.87 30.42
C ASP A 76 -11.41 -23.93 30.72
N LYS A 77 -12.26 -24.22 29.72
CA LYS A 77 -13.68 -24.56 29.84
C LYS A 77 -14.42 -23.76 30.92
N LYS A 78 -14.21 -22.44 30.97
CA LYS A 78 -14.94 -21.51 31.83
C LYS A 78 -16.38 -21.41 31.34
N ASN A 79 -17.18 -22.38 31.75
CA ASN A 79 -18.62 -22.26 31.76
C ASN A 79 -18.97 -21.44 33.01
N ARG A 80 -19.75 -20.38 32.82
CA ARG A 80 -20.21 -19.51 33.91
C ARG A 80 -21.17 -20.24 34.84
#